data_AF-A0A8I3A4B6-F1
#
_entry.id   AF-A0A8I3A4B6-F1
#
_cell.length_a   1.000
_cell.length_b   1.000
_cell.length_c   1.000
_cell.angle_alpha   90.00
_cell.angle_beta   90.00
_cell.angle_gamma   90.00
#
_symmetry.space_group_name_H-M   'P 1'
#
loop_
_entity.id
_entity.type
_entity.pdbx_description
1 polymer ?
#
loop_
_entity_poly.entity_id
_entity_poly.type
_entity_poly.pdbx_seq_one_letter_code
_entity_poly.pdbx_strand_id
1 'polypeptide(L)'
;MPSPPPPLDLDKLGLATALAKARKSYHEGGVPIGAALVSHSGDTPVVLGCAHNQRIQKSSPTLHAEIAALEDAGRQKAAVYRHSTMVGSPPFSYV
;
A
#
# COMPACT_ATOMS: atom_id res chain seq x y z
N MET A 1 -5.26 25.80 -10.47
CA MET A 1 -4.58 24.74 -9.67
C MET A 1 -3.35 24.34 -10.45
N PRO A 2 -2.13 24.34 -9.86
CA PRO A 2 -0.99 23.74 -10.55
C PRO A 2 -1.31 22.27 -10.85
N SER A 3 -0.93 21.79 -12.04
CA SER A 3 -1.02 20.39 -12.39
C SER A 3 -0.25 19.55 -11.37
N PRO A 4 -0.75 18.38 -10.96
CA PRO A 4 0.02 17.50 -10.09
C PRO A 4 1.39 17.23 -10.73
N PRO A 5 2.47 17.18 -9.94
CA PRO A 5 3.78 16.82 -10.48
C PRO A 5 3.67 15.47 -11.21
N PRO A 6 4.48 15.25 -12.26
CA PRO A 6 4.48 13.99 -12.97
C PRO A 6 4.69 12.84 -11.97
N PRO A 7 4.04 11.67 -12.16
CA PRO A 7 4.13 10.57 -11.21
C PRO A 7 5.58 10.22 -10.99
N LEU A 8 6.04 10.35 -9.74
CA LEU A 8 7.39 9.96 -9.37
C LEU A 8 7.50 8.44 -9.58
N ASP A 9 8.73 7.93 -9.73
CA ASP A 9 8.99 6.48 -9.77
C ASP A 9 8.34 5.77 -8.55
N LEU A 10 8.25 6.49 -7.43
CA LEU A 10 7.52 6.09 -6.23
C LEU A 10 6.04 5.77 -6.48
N ASP A 11 5.29 6.61 -7.20
CA ASP A 11 3.85 6.44 -7.37
C ASP A 11 3.55 5.19 -8.20
N LYS A 12 4.35 4.96 -9.25
CA LYS A 12 4.26 3.76 -10.09
C LYS A 12 4.61 2.51 -9.30
N LEU A 13 5.71 2.53 -8.55
CA LEU A 13 6.13 1.42 -7.70
C LEU A 13 5.06 1.10 -6.64
N GLY A 14 4.56 2.12 -5.95
CA GLY A 14 3.54 1.97 -4.91
C GLY A 14 2.23 1.43 -5.46
N LEU A 15 1.73 1.99 -6.56
CA LEU A 15 0.46 1.59 -7.15
C LEU A 15 0.53 0.17 -7.74
N ALA A 16 1.62 -0.19 -8.43
CA ALA A 16 1.82 -1.54 -8.94
C ALA A 16 1.84 -2.57 -7.80
N THR A 17 2.53 -2.24 -6.70
CA THR A 17 2.58 -3.07 -5.48
C THR A 17 1.20 -3.23 -4.84
N ALA A 18 0.47 -2.12 -4.67
CA ALA A 18 -0.88 -2.12 -4.11
C ALA A 18 -1.86 -2.94 -4.97
N LEU A 19 -1.82 -2.81 -6.30
CA LEU A 19 -2.64 -3.61 -7.21
C LEU A 19 -2.32 -5.11 -7.13
N ALA A 20 -1.04 -5.49 -7.01
CA ALA A 20 -0.67 -6.89 -6.83
C ALA A 20 -1.24 -7.47 -5.53
N LYS A 21 -1.25 -6.71 -4.43
CA LYS A 21 -1.87 -7.12 -3.17
C LYS A 21 -3.40 -7.18 -3.27
N ALA A 22 -4.03 -6.23 -3.96
CA ALA A 22 -5.47 -6.25 -4.21
C ALA A 22 -5.91 -7.51 -4.98
N ARG A 23 -5.16 -7.89 -6.03
CA ARG A 23 -5.35 -9.14 -6.79
C ARG A 23 -5.23 -10.36 -5.89
N LYS A 24 -4.21 -10.40 -5.03
CA LYS A 24 -4.06 -11.49 -4.06
C LYS A 24 -5.28 -11.62 -3.17
N SER A 25 -5.76 -10.52 -2.59
CA SER A 25 -6.98 -10.53 -1.74
C SER A 25 -8.20 -11.06 -2.49
N TYR A 26 -8.37 -10.64 -3.75
CA TYR A 26 -9.46 -11.15 -4.60
C TYR A 26 -9.40 -12.68 -4.74
N HIS A 27 -8.22 -13.24 -5.04
CA HIS A 27 -8.04 -14.69 -5.17
C HIS A 27 -8.23 -15.45 -3.85
N GLU A 28 -8.02 -14.79 -2.71
CA GLU A 28 -8.28 -15.34 -1.38
C GLU A 28 -9.74 -15.18 -0.92
N GLY A 29 -10.62 -14.58 -1.75
CA GLY A 29 -12.02 -14.31 -1.40
C GLY A 29 -12.22 -13.15 -0.42
N GLY A 30 -11.20 -12.29 -0.26
CA GLY A 30 -11.22 -11.11 0.59
C GLY A 30 -11.75 -9.85 -0.09
N VAL A 31 -11.65 -8.72 0.62
CA VAL A 31 -11.96 -7.39 0.06
C VAL A 31 -10.78 -6.96 -0.80
N PRO A 32 -10.94 -6.71 -2.11
CA PRO A 32 -9.78 -6.64 -2.99
C PRO A 32 -9.24 -5.22 -3.08
N ILE A 33 -8.62 -4.80 -1.97
CA ILE A 33 -7.95 -3.50 -1.79
C ILE A 33 -6.56 -3.79 -1.25
N GLY A 34 -5.54 -3.23 -1.89
CA GLY A 34 -4.14 -3.33 -1.49
C GLY A 34 -3.54 -1.97 -1.11
N ALA A 35 -2.46 -2.01 -0.35
CA ALA A 35 -1.70 -0.81 0.00
C ALA A 35 -0.20 -1.11 0.11
N ALA A 36 0.62 -0.08 -0.09
CA ALA A 36 2.06 -0.12 0.05
C ALA A 36 2.55 1.16 0.73
N LEU A 37 3.42 1.02 1.73
CA LEU A 37 4.18 2.12 2.31
C LEU A 37 5.51 2.22 1.59
N VAL A 38 5.76 3.33 0.89
CA VAL A 38 6.98 3.53 0.08
C VAL A 38 7.79 4.68 0.67
N SER A 39 9.04 4.41 1.01
CA SER A 39 10.02 5.43 1.44
C SER A 39 10.65 6.10 0.23
N HIS A 40 10.88 7.41 0.34
CA HIS A 40 11.63 8.22 -0.62
C HIS A 40 12.79 8.98 0.06
N SER A 41 13.33 8.44 1.15
CA SER A 41 14.45 9.04 1.88
C SER A 41 15.83 8.81 1.23
N GLY A 42 15.94 7.85 0.31
CA GLY A 42 17.18 7.54 -0.42
C GLY A 42 17.08 7.89 -1.91
N ASP A 43 18.12 7.56 -2.67
CA ASP A 43 18.20 7.88 -4.10
C ASP A 43 17.13 7.17 -4.95
N THR A 44 16.64 6.02 -4.47
CA THR A 44 15.56 5.25 -5.10
C THR A 44 14.44 4.95 -4.10
N PRO A 45 13.18 4.89 -4.54
CA PRO A 45 12.06 4.56 -3.68
C PRO A 45 12.08 3.09 -3.24
N VAL A 46 11.75 2.84 -1.98
CA VAL A 46 11.77 1.48 -1.39
C VAL A 46 10.46 1.16 -0.72
N VAL A 47 9.87 0.00 -1.02
CA VAL A 47 8.68 -0.49 -0.31
C VAL A 47 9.10 -0.97 1.09
N LEU A 48 8.60 -0.31 2.12
CA LEU A 48 8.84 -0.66 3.52
C LEU A 48 7.90 -1.76 4.01
N GLY A 49 6.67 -1.78 3.51
CA GLY A 49 5.67 -2.80 3.81
C GLY A 49 4.49 -2.73 2.84
N CYS A 50 3.85 -3.86 2.60
CA CYS A 50 2.74 -3.94 1.65
C CYS A 50 1.77 -5.08 1.99
N ALA A 51 0.49 -4.78 2.01
CA ALA A 51 -0.55 -5.73 2.36
C ALA A 51 -1.82 -5.49 1.56
N HIS A 52 -2.79 -6.40 1.73
CA HIS A 52 -4.17 -6.17 1.33
C HIS A 52 -5.08 -6.24 2.54
N ASN A 53 -6.31 -5.78 2.36
CA ASN A 53 -7.35 -5.89 3.36
C ASN A 53 -7.43 -7.34 3.87
N GLN A 54 -7.36 -7.50 5.19
CA GLN A 54 -7.36 -8.80 5.90
C GLN A 54 -8.68 -9.04 6.65
N ARG A 55 -9.76 -8.32 6.30
CA ARG A 55 -11.05 -8.43 7.00
C ARG A 55 -11.56 -9.86 7.05
N ILE A 56 -11.39 -10.59 5.95
CA ILE A 56 -11.86 -11.96 5.81
C ILE A 56 -10.80 -12.95 6.30
N GLN A 57 -9.56 -12.80 5.81
CA GLN A 57 -8.45 -13.72 6.07
C GLN A 57 -8.11 -13.85 7.56
N LYS A 58 -8.24 -12.75 8.32
CA LYS A 58 -7.91 -12.69 9.75
C LYS A 58 -9.13 -12.39 10.63
N SER A 59 -10.35 -12.40 10.08
CA SER A 59 -11.58 -12.02 10.80
C SER A 59 -11.45 -10.69 11.55
N SER A 60 -10.75 -9.71 10.95
CA SER A 60 -10.38 -8.47 11.62
C SER A 60 -11.21 -7.27 11.13
N PRO A 61 -11.83 -6.49 12.03
CA PRO A 61 -12.54 -5.28 11.63
C PRO A 61 -11.60 -4.09 11.36
N THR A 62 -10.32 -4.16 11.76
CA THR A 62 -9.38 -3.04 11.72
C THR A 62 -8.28 -3.18 10.67
N LEU A 63 -7.98 -4.41 10.24
CA LEU A 63 -6.92 -4.68 9.25
C LEU A 63 -7.40 -4.40 7.82
N HIS A 64 -7.71 -3.13 7.58
CA HIS A 64 -7.76 -2.56 6.24
C HIS A 64 -6.37 -2.62 5.59
N ALA A 65 -6.31 -2.41 4.28
CA ALA A 65 -5.07 -2.59 3.52
C ALA A 65 -3.93 -1.69 4.06
N GLU A 66 -4.25 -0.44 4.39
CA GLU A 66 -3.32 0.57 4.89
C GLU A 66 -2.76 0.19 6.26
N ILE A 67 -3.64 -0.27 7.16
CA ILE A 67 -3.25 -0.68 8.52
C ILE A 67 -2.42 -1.96 8.46
N ALA A 68 -2.82 -2.92 7.62
CA ALA A 68 -2.06 -4.14 7.40
C ALA A 68 -0.68 -3.85 6.77
N ALA A 69 -0.55 -2.85 5.90
CA ALA A 69 0.73 -2.45 5.32
C ALA A 69 1.65 -1.78 6.34
N LEU A 70 1.09 -1.02 7.29
CA LEU A 70 1.83 -0.49 8.45
C LEU A 70 2.30 -1.61 9.39
N GLU A 71 1.46 -2.62 9.62
CA GLU A 71 1.81 -3.79 10.42
C GLU A 71 2.92 -4.62 9.74
N ASP A 72 2.82 -4.85 8.43
CA ASP A 72 3.81 -5.54 7.61
C ASP A 72 5.16 -4.81 7.58
N ALA A 73 5.15 -3.47 7.51
CA ALA A 73 6.36 -2.64 7.60
C ALA A 73 7.07 -2.71 8.96
N GLY A 74 6.40 -3.26 9.97
CA GLY A 74 6.87 -3.31 11.35
C GLY A 74 7.06 -1.92 11.96
N ARG A 75 7.73 -1.89 13.11
CA ARG A 75 7.99 -0.64 13.83
C ARG A 75 9.08 0.16 13.13
N GLN A 76 8.70 1.32 12.57
CA GLN A 76 9.65 2.28 12.02
C GLN A 76 9.84 3.49 12.95
N LYS A 77 10.95 4.21 12.76
CA LYS A 77 11.18 5.51 13.42
C LYS A 77 10.28 6.57 12.80
N ALA A 78 9.86 7.58 13.58
CA ALA A 78 9.03 8.68 13.09
C ALA A 78 9.62 9.40 11.85
N ALA A 79 10.95 9.53 11.78
CA ALA A 79 11.63 10.11 10.62
C ALA A 79 11.39 9.33 9.32
N VAL A 80 11.24 8.01 9.38
CA VAL A 80 10.96 7.17 8.20
C VAL A 80 9.58 7.50 7.63
N TYR A 81 8.55 7.57 8.49
CA TYR A 81 7.19 7.90 8.05
C TYR A 81 7.08 9.32 7.46
N ARG A 82 7.89 10.28 7.92
CA ARG A 82 7.94 11.64 7.35
C ARG A 82 8.45 11.67 5.91
N HIS A 83 9.22 10.66 5.51
CA HIS A 83 9.76 10.50 4.15
C HIS A 83 9.15 9.27 3.46
N SER A 84 7.89 8.97 3.77
CA SER A 84 7.16 7.87 3.17
C SER A 84 5.81 8.33 2.64
N THR A 85 5.33 7.66 1.60
CA THR A 85 3.99 7.82 1.05
C THR A 85 3.24 6.50 1.18
N MET A 86 2.02 6.55 1.73
CA MET A 86 1.10 5.42 1.71
C MET A 86 0.33 5.47 0.38
N VAL A 87 0.45 4.40 -0.41
CA VAL A 87 -0.24 4.27 -1.70
C VAL A 87 -1.27 3.15 -1.58
N GLY A 88 -2.54 3.49 -1.80
CA GLY A 88 -3.65 2.53 -1.83
C GLY A 88 -4.09 2.20 -3.25
N SER A 89 -4.65 1.01 -3.46
CA SER A 89 -5.35 0.68 -4.69
C SER A 89 -6.83 1.10 -4.60
N PRO A 90 -7.49 1.40 -5.73
CA PRO A 90 -8.94 1.35 -5.77
C PRO A 90 -9.42 -0.09 -5.48
N PRO A 91 -10.70 -0.28 -5.13
CA PRO A 91 -11.31 -1.60 -5.11
C PRO A 91 -11.14 -2.27 -6.47
N PHE A 92 -10.61 -3.49 -6.46
CA PHE A 92 -10.49 -4.31 -7.65
C PHE A 92 -11.88 -4.87 -7.99
N SER A 93 -12.70 -4.05 -8.65
CA SER A 93 -14.07 -4.43 -9.03
C SER A 93 -14.26 -4.57 -10.54
N TYR A 94 -13.24 -4.29 -11.36
CA TYR A 94 -13.35 -4.30 -12.83
C TYR A 94 -11.99 -4.58 -13.53
N VAL A 95 -11.53 -5.82 -13.48
CA VAL A 95 -10.57 -6.41 -14.44
C VAL A 95 -10.76 -7.91 -14.50
#